data_AF-A0A8I6Y002-F1
#
_entry.id   AF-A0A8I6Y002-F1
#
_cell.length_a   1.000
_cell.length_b   1.000
_cell.length_c   1.000
_cell.angle_alpha   90.00
_cell.angle_beta   90.00
_cell.angle_gamma   90.00
#
_symmetry.space_group_name_H-M   'P 1'
#
loop_
_entity.id
_entity.type
_entity.pdbx_description
1 polymer ?
#
loop_
_entity_poly.entity_id
_entity_poly.type
_entity_poly.pdbx_seq_one_letter_code
_entity_poly.pdbx_strand_id
1 'polypeptide(L)'
;MAFTSLGSSHILVASNQHPATLVYDTDATGLITGPPVPDALQDAYKIFLPAGDDALYAFSYFLTEPRAVEVLSASTTNDDLHSSVLTMDWSWRSTAPLPFTEYERICSYAAHPDGHTIFLSSCTTFGCVHQRSRTYSFYTGRSEWTPHGDWVLPFMNRGHFDGYLDAWVGLHEDG
;
A
#
# COMPACT_ATOMS: atom_id res chain seq x y z
N MET A 1 1.75 5.00 -13.12
CA MET A 1 1.98 6.07 -12.11
C MET A 1 0.85 5.97 -11.12
N ALA A 2 1.13 5.97 -9.82
CA ALA A 2 0.10 5.86 -8.77
C ALA A 2 0.16 7.11 -7.89
N PHE A 3 -1.01 7.61 -7.49
CA PHE A 3 -1.13 8.70 -6.54
C PHE A 3 -2.16 8.35 -5.48
N THR A 4 -1.96 8.84 -4.27
CA THR A 4 -2.94 8.74 -3.20
C THR A 4 -2.83 9.95 -2.27
N SER A 5 -3.97 10.36 -1.70
CA SER A 5 -3.96 11.25 -0.55
C SER A 5 -3.45 10.48 0.68
N LEU A 6 -2.71 11.18 1.53
CA LEU A 6 -2.25 10.72 2.82
C LEU A 6 -2.56 11.80 3.86
N GLY A 7 -3.34 11.42 4.88
CA GLY A 7 -3.89 12.39 5.82
C GLY A 7 -4.75 13.45 5.13
N SER A 8 -4.85 14.62 5.77
CA SER A 8 -5.59 15.77 5.24
C SER A 8 -4.78 16.67 4.32
N SER A 9 -3.44 16.62 4.39
CA SER A 9 -2.58 17.64 3.81
C SER A 9 -1.58 17.13 2.77
N HIS A 10 -1.39 15.81 2.60
CA HIS A 10 -0.38 15.28 1.69
C HIS A 10 -0.97 14.48 0.53
N ILE A 11 -0.37 14.64 -0.65
CA ILE A 11 -0.60 13.76 -1.79
C ILE A 11 0.73 13.13 -2.16
N LEU A 12 0.78 11.80 -2.11
CA LEU A 12 1.94 11.02 -2.48
C LEU A 12 1.80 10.53 -3.90
N VAL A 13 2.88 10.67 -4.67
CA VAL A 13 2.98 10.16 -6.03
C VAL A 13 4.21 9.28 -6.14
N ALA A 14 3.99 8.02 -6.48
CA ALA A 14 5.06 7.06 -6.74
C ALA A 14 4.99 6.61 -8.19
N SER A 15 6.13 6.66 -8.89
CA SER A 15 6.21 6.11 -10.23
C SER A 15 6.39 4.60 -10.19
N ASN A 16 5.74 3.91 -11.13
CA ASN A 16 6.00 2.49 -11.36
C ASN A 16 7.26 2.26 -12.20
N GLN A 17 7.67 3.26 -12.99
CA GLN A 17 8.73 3.17 -14.01
C GLN A 17 10.00 3.93 -13.65
N HIS A 18 9.94 4.80 -12.64
CA HIS A 18 11.06 5.63 -12.21
C HIS A 18 11.24 5.49 -10.70
N PRO A 19 12.47 5.59 -10.18
CA PRO A 19 12.74 5.48 -8.76
C PRO A 19 12.30 6.73 -7.98
N ALA A 20 11.45 7.60 -8.53
CA ALA A 20 11.07 8.86 -7.90
C ALA A 20 9.80 8.72 -7.04
N THR A 21 9.88 9.27 -5.84
CA THR A 21 8.75 9.57 -4.96
C THR A 21 8.57 11.07 -4.91
N LEU A 22 7.35 11.56 -5.10
CA LEU A 22 7.01 12.97 -4.93
C LEU A 22 5.97 13.10 -3.82
N VAL A 23 6.13 14.13 -3.00
CA VAL A 23 5.18 14.49 -1.94
C VAL A 23 4.71 15.91 -2.22
N TYR A 24 3.41 16.07 -2.43
CA TYR A 24 2.78 17.38 -2.52
C TYR A 24 2.13 17.71 -1.18
N ASP A 25 2.60 18.79 -0.56
CA ASP A 25 2.02 19.39 0.64
C ASP A 25 0.99 20.43 0.20
N THR A 26 -0.28 20.15 0.48
CA THR A 26 -1.41 21.00 0.12
C THR A 26 -1.50 22.26 0.99
N ASP A 27 -0.99 22.24 2.23
CA ASP A 27 -1.01 23.38 3.15
C ASP A 27 0.07 24.38 2.77
N ALA A 28 1.28 23.88 2.48
CA ALA A 28 2.40 24.70 2.01
C ALA A 28 2.29 25.04 0.52
N THR A 29 1.35 24.42 -0.22
CA THR A 29 1.25 24.47 -1.68
C THR A 29 2.58 24.12 -2.37
N GLY A 30 3.32 23.18 -1.78
CA GLY A 30 4.71 22.87 -2.12
C GLY A 30 4.89 21.46 -2.63
N LEU A 31 5.87 21.26 -3.50
CA LEU A 31 6.29 19.95 -3.98
C LEU A 31 7.68 19.62 -3.42
N ILE A 32 7.80 18.46 -2.77
CA ILE A 32 9.05 17.95 -2.23
C ILE A 32 9.39 16.64 -2.94
N THR A 33 10.67 16.48 -3.28
CA THR A 33 11.19 15.19 -3.75
C THR A 33 11.41 14.28 -2.54
N GLY A 34 10.69 13.16 -2.50
CA GLY A 34 10.85 12.14 -1.47
C GLY A 34 12.04 11.21 -1.75
N PRO A 35 12.31 10.27 -0.83
CA PRO A 35 13.35 9.26 -1.01
C PRO A 35 13.06 8.39 -2.25
N PRO A 36 14.11 7.84 -2.89
CA PRO A 36 13.91 6.98 -4.04
C PRO A 36 13.11 5.73 -3.68
N VAL A 37 12.31 5.23 -4.63
CA VAL A 37 11.53 4.00 -4.48
C VAL A 37 12.50 2.81 -4.31
N PRO A 38 12.33 1.97 -3.27
CA PRO A 38 13.19 0.82 -3.01
C PRO A 38 13.34 -0.11 -4.22
N ASP A 39 14.51 -0.73 -4.38
CA ASP A 39 14.78 -1.72 -5.44
C ASP A 39 13.79 -2.90 -5.39
N ALA A 40 13.35 -3.27 -4.18
CA ALA A 40 12.30 -4.26 -3.94
C ALA A 40 10.94 -3.90 -4.56
N LEU A 41 10.74 -2.66 -4.95
CA LEU A 41 9.58 -2.22 -5.71
C LEU A 41 9.90 -1.98 -7.18
N GLN A 42 11.15 -1.79 -7.59
CA GLN A 42 11.48 -1.55 -8.99
C GLN A 42 11.09 -2.74 -9.88
N ASP A 43 10.56 -2.42 -11.06
CA ASP A 43 10.08 -3.37 -12.09
C ASP A 43 9.01 -4.40 -11.65
N ALA A 44 8.39 -4.21 -10.49
CA ALA A 44 7.28 -5.03 -10.01
C ALA A 44 5.92 -4.41 -10.32
N TYR A 45 4.86 -5.23 -10.37
CA TYR A 45 3.50 -4.74 -10.20
C TYR A 45 3.31 -4.32 -8.75
N LYS A 46 2.66 -3.17 -8.52
CA LYS A 46 2.58 -2.54 -7.20
C LYS A 46 1.19 -2.05 -6.90
N ILE A 47 0.78 -2.19 -5.65
CA ILE A 47 -0.39 -1.55 -5.07
C ILE A 47 0.11 -0.57 -4.01
N PHE A 48 -0.44 0.64 -4.03
CA PHE A 48 -0.17 1.67 -3.04
C PHE A 48 -1.45 1.99 -2.27
N LEU A 49 -1.40 1.92 -0.94
CA LEU A 49 -2.55 2.16 -0.07
C LEU A 49 -2.16 3.05 1.10
N PRO A 50 -2.88 4.17 1.33
CA PRO A 50 -2.74 4.91 2.57
C PRO A 50 -3.35 4.09 3.70
N ALA A 51 -2.61 3.95 4.80
CA ALA A 51 -3.10 3.33 6.03
C ALA A 51 -2.22 3.77 7.21
N GLY A 52 -2.74 3.63 8.42
CA GLY A 52 -2.18 4.23 9.62
C GLY A 52 -2.35 5.76 9.62
N ASP A 53 -1.74 6.39 10.62
CA ASP A 53 -1.94 7.80 10.90
C ASP A 53 -1.28 8.74 9.89
N ASP A 54 -0.33 8.27 9.07
CA ASP A 54 0.28 8.97 7.93
C ASP A 54 1.36 8.09 7.27
N ALA A 55 0.98 6.90 6.81
CA ALA A 55 1.89 6.04 6.04
C ALA A 55 1.29 5.53 4.73
N LEU A 56 2.16 5.35 3.74
CA LEU A 56 1.86 4.72 2.46
C LEU A 56 2.44 3.31 2.43
N TYR A 57 1.58 2.31 2.33
CA TYR A 57 1.95 0.92 2.19
C TYR A 57 2.02 0.53 0.72
N ALA A 58 3.12 -0.10 0.33
CA ALA A 58 3.38 -0.57 -1.02
C ALA A 58 3.55 -2.10 -1.02
N PHE A 59 2.70 -2.76 -1.81
CA PHE A 59 2.69 -4.21 -1.96
C PHE A 59 3.13 -4.54 -3.39
N SER A 60 4.21 -5.30 -3.53
CA SER A 60 4.63 -5.84 -4.81
C SER A 60 3.98 -7.20 -5.07
N TYR A 61 3.60 -7.49 -6.31
CA TYR A 61 2.96 -8.76 -6.68
C TYR A 61 3.35 -9.20 -8.10
N PHE A 62 2.97 -10.43 -8.48
CA PHE A 62 3.47 -11.14 -9.68
C PHE A 62 4.98 -11.43 -9.66
N LEU A 63 5.53 -11.70 -8.48
CA LEU A 63 6.93 -12.03 -8.30
C LEU A 63 7.13 -13.53 -8.14
N THR A 64 8.30 -14.02 -8.55
CA THR A 64 8.71 -15.42 -8.31
C THR A 64 9.05 -15.67 -6.84
N GLU A 65 9.36 -14.62 -6.10
CA GLU A 65 9.69 -14.68 -4.68
C GLU A 65 8.86 -13.65 -3.88
N PRO A 66 8.40 -14.00 -2.66
CA PRO A 66 7.72 -13.06 -1.79
C PRO A 66 8.65 -11.90 -1.39
N ARG A 67 8.19 -10.66 -1.55
CA ARG A 67 8.90 -9.47 -1.07
C ARG A 67 8.26 -8.93 0.22
N ALA A 68 9.03 -8.12 0.95
CA ALA A 68 8.52 -7.37 2.08
C ALA A 68 7.50 -6.31 1.64
N VAL A 69 6.58 -5.99 2.55
CA VAL A 69 5.74 -4.80 2.40
C VAL A 69 6.61 -3.58 2.71
N GLU A 70 6.67 -2.66 1.77
CA GLU A 70 7.42 -1.41 1.89
C GLU A 70 6.51 -0.31 2.40
N VAL A 71 7.00 0.52 3.31
CA VAL A 71 6.22 1.57 3.95
C VAL A 71 6.96 2.88 3.84
N LEU A 72 6.30 3.90 3.31
CA LEU A 72 6.78 5.28 3.28
C LEU A 72 6.07 6.08 4.37
N SER A 73 6.84 6.71 5.25
CA SER A 73 6.33 7.56 6.32
C SER A 73 7.28 8.72 6.59
N ALA A 74 6.75 9.84 7.07
CA ALA A 74 7.55 10.95 7.55
C ALA A 74 7.86 10.78 9.05
N SER A 75 9.10 11.04 9.44
CA SER A 75 9.41 11.34 10.84
C SER A 75 9.52 12.85 11.04
N THR A 76 8.88 13.36 12.09
CA THR A 76 9.17 14.71 12.60
C THR A 76 10.44 14.65 13.45
N THR A 77 11.55 15.08 12.89
CA THR A 77 12.79 15.37 13.63
C THR A 77 12.63 16.74 14.29
N ASN A 78 12.40 16.77 15.61
CA ASN A 78 12.41 18.00 16.42
C ASN A 78 13.86 18.45 16.71
N ASP A 79 14.77 18.25 15.76
CA ASP A 79 16.20 18.51 15.95
C ASP A 79 16.53 19.88 15.37
N ASP A 80 16.03 20.92 16.03
CA ASP A 80 16.71 22.21 16.21
C ASP A 80 15.76 23.22 16.86
N LEU A 81 16.09 23.65 18.09
CA LEU A 81 15.35 24.65 18.87
C LEU A 81 15.30 26.06 18.23
N HIS A 82 15.69 26.21 16.96
CA HIS A 82 15.81 27.49 16.26
C HIS A 82 15.31 27.49 14.80
N SER A 83 14.83 26.37 14.25
CA SER A 83 14.25 26.33 12.90
C SER A 83 12.73 26.22 12.96
N SER A 84 12.03 27.27 12.55
CA SER A 84 10.57 27.29 12.40
C SER A 84 10.08 26.53 11.15
N VAL A 85 10.95 25.77 10.50
CA VAL A 85 10.62 24.91 9.35
C VAL A 85 10.66 23.47 9.82
N LEU A 86 9.48 22.89 10.07
CA LEU A 86 9.33 21.45 10.19
C LEU A 86 9.82 20.83 8.87
N THR A 87 10.98 20.18 8.90
CA THR A 87 11.48 19.43 7.75
C THR A 87 10.97 18.00 7.91
N MET A 88 10.05 17.58 7.05
CA MET A 88 9.56 16.20 7.06
C MET A 88 10.57 15.29 6.39
N ASP A 89 11.21 14.44 7.18
CA ASP A 89 12.14 13.44 6.68
C ASP A 89 11.37 12.17 6.29
N TRP A 90 11.02 12.09 5.00
CA TRP A 90 10.37 10.93 4.41
C TRP A 90 11.36 9.78 4.23
N SER A 91 11.00 8.58 4.67
CA SER A 91 11.84 7.40 4.51
C SER A 91 11.02 6.14 4.19
N TRP A 92 11.62 5.25 3.39
CA TRP A 92 11.09 3.91 3.14
C TRP A 92 11.62 2.92 4.17
N ARG A 93 10.77 1.99 4.61
CA ARG A 93 11.14 0.86 5.45
C ARG A 93 10.47 -0.43 4.98
N SER A 94 11.24 -1.52 4.98
CA SER A 94 10.69 -2.85 4.79
C SER A 94 10.06 -3.36 6.09
N THR A 95 8.94 -4.07 5.96
CA THR A 95 8.23 -4.66 7.10
C THR A 95 8.06 -6.17 6.92
N ALA A 96 6.93 -6.76 7.29
CA ALA A 96 6.71 -8.19 7.17
C ALA A 96 6.71 -8.65 5.69
N PRO A 97 7.26 -9.84 5.39
CA PRO A 97 7.13 -10.45 4.08
C PRO A 97 5.67 -10.72 3.75
N LEU A 98 5.34 -10.67 2.45
CA LEU A 98 4.04 -11.13 1.97
C LEU A 98 3.84 -12.62 2.31
N PRO A 99 2.65 -13.04 2.76
CA PRO A 99 2.35 -14.43 3.10
C PRO A 99 2.09 -15.32 1.87
N PHE A 100 2.50 -14.86 0.68
CA PHE A 100 2.18 -15.50 -0.60
C PHE A 100 3.18 -16.63 -0.90
N THR A 101 2.74 -17.63 -1.65
CA THR A 101 3.66 -18.61 -2.23
C THR A 101 4.17 -18.14 -3.59
N GLU A 102 5.20 -18.81 -4.11
CA GLU A 102 5.54 -18.73 -5.52
C GLU A 102 4.26 -18.92 -6.36
N TYR A 103 4.08 -18.09 -7.39
CA TYR A 103 2.92 -18.08 -8.30
C TYR A 103 1.60 -17.54 -7.77
N GLU A 104 1.57 -16.89 -6.60
CA GLU A 104 0.39 -16.12 -6.18
C GLU A 104 0.51 -14.64 -6.58
N ARG A 105 -0.60 -14.06 -7.03
CA ARG A 105 -0.76 -12.63 -7.31
C ARG A 105 -1.81 -12.03 -6.38
N ILE A 106 -1.73 -10.73 -6.12
CA ILE A 106 -2.85 -10.01 -5.52
C ILE A 106 -3.94 -9.87 -6.58
N CYS A 107 -5.16 -10.30 -6.27
CA CYS A 107 -6.33 -10.12 -7.14
C CYS A 107 -7.30 -9.08 -6.63
N SER A 108 -7.33 -8.84 -5.32
CA SER A 108 -8.22 -7.86 -4.71
C SER A 108 -7.62 -7.30 -3.43
N TYR A 109 -7.90 -6.04 -3.13
CA TYR A 109 -7.40 -5.38 -1.95
C TYR A 109 -8.29 -4.21 -1.55
N ALA A 110 -8.29 -3.87 -0.26
CA ALA A 110 -9.18 -2.85 0.27
C ALA A 110 -8.69 -2.34 1.64
N ALA A 111 -8.70 -1.02 1.84
CA ALA A 111 -8.31 -0.38 3.11
C ALA A 111 -9.52 -0.26 4.04
N HIS A 112 -9.42 -0.83 5.25
CA HIS A 112 -10.53 -0.91 6.19
C HIS A 112 -10.80 0.47 6.81
N PRO A 113 -12.06 0.80 7.16
CA PRO A 113 -12.41 2.10 7.74
C PRO A 113 -11.75 2.42 9.07
N ASP A 114 -11.21 1.43 9.77
CA ASP A 114 -10.42 1.64 10.99
C ASP A 114 -9.10 2.36 10.74
N GLY A 115 -8.71 2.56 9.48
CA GLY A 115 -7.47 3.21 9.07
C GLY A 115 -6.23 2.33 9.24
N HIS A 116 -6.26 1.25 10.03
CA HIS A 116 -5.08 0.47 10.37
C HIS A 116 -5.06 -0.94 9.78
N THR A 117 -6.15 -1.37 9.14
CA THR A 117 -6.25 -2.72 8.56
C THR A 117 -6.36 -2.65 7.04
N ILE A 118 -5.56 -3.46 6.35
CA ILE A 118 -5.67 -3.64 4.90
C ILE A 118 -6.06 -5.09 4.63
N PHE A 119 -7.15 -5.30 3.89
CA PHE A 119 -7.53 -6.62 3.40
C PHE A 119 -6.95 -6.85 2.02
N LEU A 120 -6.39 -8.04 1.78
CA LEU A 120 -5.87 -8.47 0.48
C LEU A 120 -6.27 -9.92 0.22
N SER A 121 -6.66 -10.23 -1.01
CA SER A 121 -6.76 -11.61 -1.47
C SER A 121 -5.68 -11.92 -2.49
N SER A 122 -5.07 -13.09 -2.33
CA SER A 122 -4.18 -13.67 -3.32
C SER A 122 -4.92 -14.73 -4.13
N CYS A 123 -4.56 -14.87 -5.41
CA CYS A 123 -4.94 -16.00 -6.24
C CYS A 123 -3.76 -16.49 -7.07
N THR A 124 -3.76 -17.77 -7.45
CA THR A 124 -2.71 -18.32 -8.30
C THR A 124 -2.73 -17.70 -9.69
N THR A 125 -1.55 -17.51 -10.28
CA THR A 125 -1.40 -16.98 -11.64
C THR A 125 -2.00 -17.95 -12.68
N PHE A 126 -2.33 -17.41 -13.85
CA PHE A 126 -2.88 -18.20 -14.94
C PHE A 126 -1.90 -19.30 -15.36
N GLY A 127 -2.39 -20.54 -15.45
CA GLY A 127 -1.59 -21.71 -15.85
C GLY A 127 -1.08 -22.57 -14.69
N CYS A 128 -1.31 -22.19 -13.43
CA CYS A 128 -1.01 -23.04 -12.28
C CYS A 128 -1.94 -24.27 -12.21
N VAL A 129 -1.35 -25.46 -11.99
CA VAL A 129 -2.08 -26.74 -11.88
C VAL A 129 -2.98 -26.78 -10.65
N HIS A 130 -2.54 -26.17 -9.55
CA HIS A 130 -3.30 -26.06 -8.32
C HIS A 130 -3.84 -24.64 -8.20
N GLN A 131 -5.15 -24.46 -8.34
CA GLN A 131 -5.76 -23.17 -8.07
C GLN A 131 -5.88 -22.96 -6.57
N ARG A 132 -5.27 -21.89 -6.09
CA ARG A 132 -5.37 -21.47 -4.70
C ARG A 132 -5.83 -20.03 -4.64
N SER A 133 -6.64 -19.74 -3.64
CA SER A 133 -7.08 -18.40 -3.34
C SER A 133 -7.26 -18.24 -1.85
N ARG A 134 -6.86 -17.09 -1.32
CA ARG A 134 -6.88 -16.84 0.12
C ARG A 134 -6.99 -15.37 0.43
N THR A 135 -7.66 -15.06 1.52
CA THR A 135 -7.75 -13.68 2.04
C THR A 135 -6.93 -13.53 3.30
N TYR A 136 -6.27 -12.39 3.40
CA TYR A 136 -5.47 -11.95 4.53
C TYR A 136 -5.88 -10.54 4.94
N SER A 137 -5.66 -10.21 6.21
CA SER A 137 -5.56 -8.81 6.65
C SER A 137 -4.14 -8.51 7.09
N PHE A 138 -3.71 -7.28 6.85
CA PHE A 138 -2.46 -6.74 7.31
C PHE A 138 -2.74 -5.59 8.27
N TYR A 139 -2.31 -5.75 9.52
CA TYR A 139 -2.46 -4.73 10.56
C TYR A 139 -1.21 -3.86 10.62
N THR A 140 -1.37 -2.57 10.29
CA THR A 140 -0.27 -1.62 10.11
C THR A 140 0.47 -1.31 11.40
N GLY A 141 -0.23 -1.27 12.54
CA GLY A 141 0.36 -0.90 13.83
C GLY A 141 1.46 -1.84 14.33
N ARG A 142 1.41 -3.13 13.93
CA ARG A 142 2.44 -4.13 14.25
C ARG A 142 3.12 -4.74 13.02
N SER A 143 2.65 -4.38 11.83
CA SER A 143 3.05 -5.01 10.57
C SER A 143 2.83 -6.53 10.59
N GLU A 144 1.63 -6.96 10.98
CA GLU A 144 1.29 -8.37 11.17
C GLU A 144 0.23 -8.83 10.17
N TRP A 145 0.39 -10.05 9.66
CA TRP A 145 -0.55 -10.71 8.77
C TRP A 145 -1.47 -11.66 9.52
N THR A 146 -2.77 -11.63 9.20
CA THR A 146 -3.77 -12.58 9.70
C THR A 146 -4.47 -13.26 8.52
N PRO A 147 -4.47 -14.60 8.43
CA PRO A 147 -5.21 -15.33 7.40
C PRO A 147 -6.70 -15.44 7.76
N HIS A 148 -7.58 -15.28 6.77
CA HIS A 148 -9.04 -15.36 6.94
C HIS A 148 -9.70 -16.57 6.26
N GLY A 149 -8.91 -17.37 5.54
CA GLY A 149 -9.36 -18.61 4.89
C GLY A 149 -9.28 -18.58 3.37
N ASP A 150 -9.67 -19.70 2.76
CA ASP A 150 -9.48 -19.96 1.33
C ASP A 150 -10.68 -19.42 0.51
N TRP A 151 -10.89 -18.12 0.57
CA TRP A 151 -11.88 -17.35 -0.18
C TRP A 151 -11.26 -16.03 -0.66
N VAL A 152 -11.91 -15.34 -1.62
CA VAL A 152 -11.47 -14.02 -2.12
C VAL A 152 -12.53 -12.96 -1.84
N LEU A 153 -12.10 -11.71 -1.70
CA LEU A 153 -13.01 -10.57 -1.62
C LEU A 153 -13.95 -10.56 -2.84
N PRO A 154 -15.21 -10.11 -2.68
CA PRO A 154 -16.24 -10.21 -3.72
C PRO A 154 -16.09 -9.16 -4.84
N PHE A 155 -14.86 -8.80 -5.19
CA PHE A 155 -14.51 -7.84 -6.24
C PHE A 155 -13.09 -8.08 -6.74
N MET A 156 -12.77 -7.54 -7.91
CA MET A 156 -11.40 -7.52 -8.44
C MET A 156 -10.75 -6.16 -8.18
N ASN A 157 -9.42 -6.15 -8.10
CA ASN A 157 -8.61 -4.96 -7.86
C ASN A 157 -8.99 -4.24 -6.55
N ARG A 158 -9.38 -2.97 -6.61
CA ARG A 158 -9.56 -2.14 -5.42
C ARG A 158 -11.03 -2.15 -4.98
N GLY A 159 -11.25 -2.48 -3.71
CA GLY A 159 -12.51 -2.25 -3.01
C GLY A 159 -12.49 -0.94 -2.23
N HIS A 160 -13.66 -0.33 -2.11
CA HIS A 160 -13.95 0.80 -1.22
C HIS A 160 -15.04 0.41 -0.24
N PHE A 161 -14.87 0.77 1.03
CA PHE A 161 -15.90 0.55 2.02
C PHE A 161 -16.92 1.69 1.97
N ASP A 162 -18.19 1.34 1.76
CA ASP A 162 -19.30 2.27 1.85
C ASP A 162 -19.98 2.12 3.21
N GLY A 163 -19.89 3.17 4.03
CA GLY A 163 -20.44 3.16 5.39
C GLY A 163 -21.96 3.22 5.46
N TYR A 164 -22.65 3.59 4.38
CA TYR A 164 -24.10 3.53 4.31
C TYR A 164 -24.58 2.12 3.99
N LEU A 165 -23.87 1.42 3.11
CA LEU A 165 -24.15 0.02 2.76
C LEU A 165 -23.62 -0.97 3.78
N ASP A 166 -22.72 -0.53 4.68
CA ASP A 166 -21.95 -1.39 5.58
C ASP A 166 -21.27 -2.55 4.82
N ALA A 167 -20.72 -2.21 3.65
CA ALA A 167 -20.24 -3.19 2.69
C ALA A 167 -19.08 -2.66 1.86
N TRP A 168 -18.29 -3.59 1.35
CA TRP A 168 -17.26 -3.30 0.37
C TRP A 168 -17.84 -3.32 -1.04
N VAL A 169 -17.56 -2.26 -1.79
CA VAL A 169 -17.92 -2.13 -3.20
C VAL A 169 -16.64 -2.08 -4.01
N GLY A 170 -16.53 -2.95 -5.01
CA GLY A 170 -15.45 -2.88 -6.00
C GLY A 170 -15.98 -2.37 -7.33
N LEU A 171 -15.17 -1.56 -8.01
CA LEU A 171 -15.47 -1.11 -9.36
C LEU A 171 -14.80 -2.06 -10.35
N HIS A 172 -15.58 -2.68 -11.23
CA HIS A 172 -15.03 -3.43 -12.36
C HIS A 172 -14.49 -2.42 -13.39
N GLU A 173 -13.44 -2.79 -14.13
CA GLU A 173 -12.85 -1.91 -15.16
C GLU A 173 -13.83 -1.56 -16.28
N ASP A 174 -14.92 -2.33 -16.41
CA ASP A 174 -15.92 -2.17 -17.48
C ASP A 174 -17.09 -1.22 -17.15
N GLY A 175 -17.21 -0.75 -15.90
CA GLY A 175 -18.26 0.21 -15.48
C GLY A 175 -19.68 -0.36 -15.44
#